data_AF-A0A5C9EIR5-F1
#
_entry.id   AF-A0A5C9EIR5-F1
#
_cell.length_a   1.000
_cell.length_b   1.000
_cell.length_c   1.000
_cell.angle_alpha   90.00
_cell.angle_beta   90.00
_cell.angle_gamma   90.00
#
_symmetry.space_group_name_H-M   'P 1'
#
loop_
_entity.id
_entity.type
_entity.pdbx_description
1 polymer ?
#
loop_
_entity_poly.entity_id
_entity_poly.type
_entity_poly.pdbx_seq_one_letter_code
_entity_poly.pdbx_strand_id
1 'polypeptide(L)'
;MSKINHCIFCGRKIFGNQPNYCRYCGGKLKDLYENEDRKSTCLVCHQNIYHSKEKNLRCPFCGSIFHYKCVAKWLLRYNSCPFCQNRFVIPENPTVKSFK
;
A
#
# COMPACT_ATOMS: atom_id res chain seq x y z
N MET A 1 10.79 -18.13 7.96
CA MET A 1 11.50 -16.94 7.44
C MET A 1 12.73 -17.42 6.68
N SER A 2 12.69 -17.41 5.36
CA SER A 2 13.78 -17.96 4.53
C SER A 2 14.87 -16.89 4.37
N LYS A 3 15.99 -17.04 5.08
CA LYS A 3 17.16 -16.15 4.91
C LYS A 3 17.69 -16.31 3.49
N ILE A 4 17.65 -15.26 2.70
CA ILE A 4 18.15 -15.26 1.33
C ILE A 4 19.67 -15.27 1.36
N ASN A 5 20.27 -16.41 0.99
CA ASN A 5 21.72 -16.63 1.03
C ASN A 5 22.40 -16.30 -0.31
N HIS A 6 21.67 -15.82 -1.32
CA HIS A 6 22.19 -15.54 -2.67
C HIS A 6 21.57 -14.25 -3.24
N CYS A 7 22.35 -13.47 -3.97
CA CYS A 7 21.89 -12.26 -4.65
C CYS A 7 21.01 -12.62 -5.86
N ILE A 8 19.80 -12.07 -5.94
CA ILE A 8 18.86 -12.34 -7.05
C ILE A 8 19.28 -11.72 -8.40
N PHE A 9 20.23 -10.79 -8.39
CA PHE A 9 20.73 -10.13 -9.60
C PHE A 9 21.95 -10.82 -10.21
N CYS A 10 22.81 -11.40 -9.38
CA CYS A 10 24.07 -12.01 -9.85
C CYS A 10 24.27 -13.46 -9.40
N GLY A 11 23.33 -14.04 -8.64
CA GLY A 11 23.38 -15.42 -8.15
C GLY A 11 24.43 -15.70 -7.06
N ARG A 12 25.26 -14.73 -6.69
CA ARG A 12 26.37 -14.93 -5.74
C ARG A 12 25.90 -15.04 -4.30
N LYS A 13 26.58 -15.88 -3.53
CA LYS A 13 26.33 -16.05 -2.09
C LYS A 13 26.53 -14.75 -1.32
N ILE A 14 25.57 -14.41 -0.47
CA ILE A 14 25.63 -13.28 0.46
C ILE A 14 25.98 -13.87 1.84
N PHE A 15 27.17 -13.55 2.36
CA PHE A 15 27.63 -13.98 3.67
C PHE A 15 27.57 -12.81 4.65
N GLY A 16 27.00 -13.02 5.85
CA GLY A 16 27.00 -12.04 6.95
C GLY A 16 25.71 -11.22 7.09
N ASN A 17 25.77 -10.22 7.99
CA ASN A 17 24.65 -9.36 8.36
C ASN A 17 24.10 -8.63 7.13
N GLN A 18 22.78 -8.65 6.98
CA GLN A 18 22.00 -8.34 5.77
C GLN A 18 22.39 -6.98 5.14
N PRO A 19 23.21 -6.94 4.07
CA PRO A 19 23.63 -5.68 3.49
C PRO A 19 22.52 -5.08 2.61
N ASN A 20 22.34 -3.76 2.63
CA ASN A 20 21.34 -3.06 1.82
C ASN A 20 21.54 -3.24 0.30
N TYR A 21 22.77 -3.58 -0.12
CA TYR A 21 23.18 -3.79 -1.50
C TYR A 21 24.11 -5.01 -1.62
N CYS A 22 24.12 -5.64 -2.78
CA CYS A 22 25.08 -6.69 -3.09
C CYS A 22 26.46 -6.07 -3.29
N ARG A 23 27.44 -6.45 -2.47
CA ARG A 23 28.83 -5.98 -2.60
C ARG A 23 29.53 -6.33 -3.92
N TYR A 24 28.93 -7.19 -4.74
CA TYR A 24 29.50 -7.64 -6.02
C TYR A 24 28.90 -6.95 -7.24
N CYS A 25 27.58 -6.78 -7.28
CA CYS A 25 26.89 -6.18 -8.43
C CYS A 25 26.22 -4.83 -8.11
N GLY A 26 26.22 -4.39 -6.85
CA GLY A 26 25.53 -3.18 -6.41
C GLY A 26 24.00 -3.29 -6.32
N GLY A 27 23.41 -4.44 -6.67
CA GLY A 27 21.96 -4.61 -6.64
C GLY A 27 21.37 -4.44 -5.24
N LYS A 28 20.29 -3.67 -5.11
CA LYS A 28 19.62 -3.34 -3.84
C LYS A 28 18.93 -4.59 -3.27
N LEU A 29 19.37 -5.06 -2.10
CA LEU A 29 18.87 -6.28 -1.45
C LEU A 29 17.84 -5.99 -0.34
N LYS A 30 17.74 -4.74 0.13
CA LYS A 30 16.87 -4.33 1.26
C LYS A 30 15.38 -4.63 1.00
N ASP A 31 14.97 -4.59 -0.26
CA ASP A 31 13.58 -4.86 -0.68
C ASP A 31 13.18 -6.35 -0.46
N LEU A 32 14.15 -7.22 -0.12
CA LEU A 32 13.95 -8.63 0.19
C LEU A 32 13.73 -8.92 1.69
N TYR A 33 14.01 -7.96 2.56
CA TYR A 33 13.82 -8.07 4.02
C TYR A 33 12.60 -7.28 4.52
N GLU A 34 12.09 -6.31 3.75
CA GLU A 34 10.75 -5.74 3.95
C GLU A 34 9.68 -6.64 3.30
N ASN A 35 9.62 -7.90 3.74
CA ASN A 35 8.44 -8.74 3.60
C ASN A 35 8.14 -9.42 4.93
N GLU A 36 8.09 -8.63 6.00
CA GLU A 36 7.29 -8.99 7.18
C GLU A 36 6.06 -8.09 7.21
N ASP A 37 4.95 -8.73 6.84
CA ASP A 37 3.58 -8.26 6.91
C ASP A 37 3.15 -7.18 5.92
N ARG A 38 2.22 -7.55 5.04
CA ARG A 38 1.21 -6.63 4.49
C ARG A 38 0.28 -6.10 5.60
N LYS A 39 0.83 -5.61 6.71
CA LYS A 39 0.11 -4.75 7.65
C LYS A 39 -0.01 -3.40 6.95
N SER A 40 -1.00 -3.28 6.09
CA SER A 40 -1.42 -1.96 5.63
C SER A 40 -1.96 -1.24 6.86
N THR A 41 -1.32 -0.16 7.31
CA THR A 41 -1.87 0.67 8.39
C THR A 41 -2.89 1.62 7.78
N CYS A 42 -4.09 1.66 8.34
CA CYS A 42 -5.11 2.60 7.90
C CYS A 42 -4.73 4.01 8.35
N LEU A 43 -4.42 4.92 7.41
CA LEU A 43 -4.01 6.29 7.73
C LEU A 43 -5.12 7.16 8.35
N VAL A 44 -6.35 6.65 8.39
CA VAL A 44 -7.49 7.37 8.98
C VAL A 44 -7.61 7.09 10.48
N CYS A 45 -7.34 5.86 10.92
CA CYS A 45 -7.46 5.46 12.33
C CYS A 45 -6.13 4.99 12.95
N HIS A 46 -5.07 4.93 12.16
CA HIS A 46 -3.73 4.44 12.53
C HIS A 46 -3.69 2.99 13.04
N GLN A 47 -4.72 2.19 12.75
CA GLN A 47 -4.78 0.77 13.11
C GLN A 47 -4.39 -0.13 11.94
N ASN A 48 -3.92 -1.34 12.26
CA ASN A 48 -3.57 -2.35 11.26
C ASN A 48 -4.81 -2.85 10.50
N ILE A 49 -4.67 -3.08 9.21
CA ILE A 49 -5.70 -3.66 8.35
C ILE A 49 -5.44 -5.15 8.20
N TYR A 50 -6.41 -5.97 8.60
CA TYR A 50 -6.32 -7.43 8.45
C TYR A 50 -7.10 -7.89 7.22
N HIS A 51 -6.39 -8.11 6.11
CA HIS A 51 -6.96 -8.49 4.81
C HIS A 51 -7.91 -9.70 4.84
N SER A 52 -7.72 -10.63 5.78
CA SER A 52 -8.50 -11.86 5.92
C SER A 52 -9.78 -11.69 6.76
N LYS A 53 -9.91 -10.63 7.56
CA LYS A 53 -11.02 -10.44 8.51
C LYS A 53 -11.86 -9.20 8.26
N GLU A 54 -11.30 -8.20 7.58
CA GLU A 54 -11.90 -6.88 7.49
C GLU A 54 -12.13 -6.45 6.04
N LYS A 55 -13.32 -5.91 5.77
CA LYS A 55 -13.59 -5.23 4.50
C LYS A 55 -12.64 -4.04 4.37
N ASN A 56 -11.88 -4.04 3.30
CA ASN A 56 -10.91 -3.00 2.98
C ASN A 56 -11.22 -2.43 1.59
N LEU A 57 -10.74 -1.22 1.36
CA LEU A 57 -10.86 -0.53 0.09
C LEU A 57 -9.48 -0.09 -0.35
N ARG A 58 -9.17 -0.35 -1.61
CA ARG A 58 -7.92 0.04 -2.26
C ARG A 58 -8.16 1.25 -3.16
N CYS A 59 -7.35 2.29 -3.00
CA CYS A 59 -7.37 3.42 -3.91
C CYS A 59 -6.89 2.98 -5.30
N PRO A 60 -7.63 3.26 -6.38
CA PRO A 60 -7.23 2.88 -7.74
C PRO A 60 -6.03 3.69 -8.26
N PHE A 61 -5.80 4.90 -7.72
CA PHE A 61 -4.73 5.78 -8.19
C PHE A 61 -3.36 5.47 -7.57
N CYS A 62 -3.30 5.32 -6.24
CA CYS A 62 -2.04 5.12 -5.52
C CYS A 62 -1.90 3.73 -4.90
N GLY A 63 -2.94 2.90 -4.97
CA GLY A 63 -2.91 1.54 -4.43
C GLY A 63 -2.99 1.44 -2.90
N SER A 64 -3.07 2.56 -2.17
CA SER A 64 -3.19 2.58 -0.70
C SER A 64 -4.47 1.90 -0.23
N ILE A 65 -4.39 1.22 0.92
CA ILE A 65 -5.47 0.38 1.46
C ILE A 65 -5.95 0.95 2.78
N PHE A 66 -7.26 0.99 2.97
CA PHE A 66 -7.92 1.54 4.15
C PHE A 66 -9.01 0.57 4.64
N HIS A 67 -9.36 0.62 5.92
CA HIS A 67 -10.60 0.00 6.40
C HIS A 67 -11.78 0.63 5.68
N TYR A 68 -12.72 -0.21 5.22
CA TYR A 68 -13.90 0.24 4.51
C TYR A 68 -14.68 1.32 5.28
N LYS A 69 -14.91 1.13 6.58
CA LYS A 69 -15.63 2.10 7.43
C LYS A 69 -14.90 3.45 7.53
N CYS A 70 -13.58 3.41 7.60
CA CYS A 70 -12.77 4.61 7.74
C CYS A 70 -12.76 5.44 6.46
N VAL A 71 -12.48 4.79 5.33
CA VAL A 71 -12.46 5.50 4.04
C VAL A 71 -13.85 5.93 3.61
N ALA A 72 -14.91 5.17 3.90
CA ALA A 72 -16.28 5.57 3.57
C ALA A 72 -16.67 6.89 4.25
N LYS A 73 -16.38 7.03 5.55
CA LYS A 73 -16.59 8.30 6.28
C LYS A 73 -15.78 9.46 5.71
N TRP A 74 -14.54 9.18 5.30
CA TRP A 74 -13.67 10.19 4.69
C TRP A 74 -14.22 10.65 3.32
N LEU A 75 -14.62 9.70 2.47
CA LEU A 75 -15.16 9.98 1.14
C LEU A 75 -16.46 10.79 1.20
N LEU A 76 -17.32 10.53 2.18
CA LEU A 76 -18.55 11.33 2.39
C LEU A 76 -18.26 12.81 2.66
N ARG A 77 -17.08 13.15 3.20
CA ARG A 77 -16.73 14.53 3.56
C ARG A 77 -15.84 15.23 2.53
N TYR A 78 -14.87 14.51 1.97
CA TYR A 78 -13.82 15.11 1.13
C TYR A 78 -13.80 14.60 -0.31
N ASN A 79 -14.50 13.48 -0.58
CA ASN A 79 -14.52 12.80 -1.88
C ASN A 79 -13.10 12.59 -2.49
N SER A 80 -12.11 12.34 -1.64
CA SER A 80 -10.70 12.21 -2.04
C SER A 80 -10.00 11.07 -1.30
N CYS A 81 -8.93 10.56 -1.88
CA CYS A 81 -8.09 9.59 -1.19
C CYS A 81 -7.36 10.25 0.01
N PRO A 82 -7.37 9.66 1.23
CA PRO A 82 -6.63 10.20 2.36
C PRO A 82 -5.10 10.28 2.15
N PHE A 83 -4.56 9.49 1.21
CA PHE A 83 -3.12 9.44 0.94
C PHE A 83 -2.70 10.36 -0.21
N CYS A 84 -3.21 10.11 -1.42
CA CYS A 84 -2.80 10.86 -2.61
C CYS A 84 -3.68 12.07 -2.93
N GLN A 85 -4.78 12.28 -2.19
CA GLN A 85 -5.72 13.39 -2.36
C GLN A 85 -6.45 13.43 -3.72
N ASN A 86 -6.23 12.46 -4.62
CA ASN A 86 -7.01 12.34 -5.84
C ASN A 86 -8.50 12.19 -5.53
N ARG A 87 -9.30 13.01 -6.22
CA ARG A 87 -10.75 13.00 -6.10
C ARG A 87 -11.34 11.84 -6.89
N PHE A 88 -12.37 11.22 -6.32
CA PHE A 88 -13.14 10.22 -7.05
C PHE A 88 -14.15 10.95 -7.94
N VAL A 89 -14.12 10.67 -9.23
CA VAL A 89 -15.15 11.16 -10.15
C VAL A 89 -16.40 10.33 -9.88
N ILE A 90 -17.43 10.98 -9.36
CA ILE A 90 -18.76 10.38 -9.29
C ILE A 90 -19.29 10.48 -10.72
N PRO A 91 -19.57 9.36 -11.42
CA PRO A 91 -20.27 9.46 -12.68
C PRO A 91 -21.56 10.21 -12.43
N GLU A 92 -21.74 11.36 -13.06
CA GLU A 92 -22.97 12.13 -12.95
C GLU A 92 -24.11 11.19 -13.33
N ASN A 93 -24.97 10.89 -12.37
CA ASN A 93 -26.25 10.26 -12.69
C ASN A 93 -27.05 11.36 -13.41
N PRO A 94 -27.41 11.23 -14.70
CA PRO A 94 -28.06 12.30 -15.47
C PRO A 94 -29.45 12.71 -14.95
N THR A 95 -29.86 12.28 -13.75
CA THR A 95 -31.16 12.52 -13.15
C THR A 95 -31.18 13.59 -12.05
N VAL A 96 -30.03 14.08 -11.58
CA VAL A 96 -30.00 15.21 -10.63
C VAL A 96 -29.83 16.54 -11.37
N LYS A 97 -30.94 17.09 -11.88
CA LYS A 97 -31.00 18.51 -12.25
C LYS A 97 -30.75 19.35 -11.00
N SER A 98 -29.54 19.90 -10.88
CA SER A 98 -29.25 20.94 -9.91
C SER A 98 -29.94 22.22 -10.36
N PHE A 99 -31.13 22.49 -9.82
CA PHE A 99 -31.68 23.83 -9.81
C PHE A 99 -31.05 24.60 -8.65
N LYS A 100 -30.07 25.44 -8.96
CA LYS A 100 -29.92 26.82 -8.47
C LYS A 100 -28.66 27.44 -9.04
#